data_AF-A0A9W7NNB6-F1
#
_entry.id   AF-A0A9W7NNB6-F1
#
_cell.length_a   1.000
_cell.length_b   1.000
_cell.length_c   1.000
_cell.angle_alpha   90.00
_cell.angle_beta   90.00
_cell.angle_gamma   90.00
#
_symmetry.space_group_name_H-M   'P 1'
#
loop_
_entity.id
_entity.type
_entity.pdbx_description
1 polymer ?
#
loop_
_entity_poly.entity_id
_entity_poly.type
_entity_poly.pdbx_seq_one_letter_code
_entity_poly.pdbx_strand_id
1 'polypeptide(L)'
;MDKVDVRFPQPSKAPTANLPKNAEERALALVELMGRLSAHLVRETEAVMRHCSSAELARLAREKQPMMLVYEEVSRLLRVDREGMTALPDETKAQLREATRALYEASAANADALRRNSAAQKILVDTVVGAINRARQVTTVAYGTAPVPPRATYIAPSHGPATSATLNTRL
;
A
#
# COMPACT_ATOMS: atom_id res chain seq x y z
N MET A 1 -43.15 -30.24 38.09
CA MET A 1 -42.83 -29.22 37.08
C MET A 1 -41.61 -28.47 37.58
N ASP A 2 -40.43 -28.96 37.24
CA ASP A 2 -39.16 -28.32 37.59
C ASP A 2 -38.96 -27.06 36.77
N LYS A 3 -38.78 -25.93 37.46
CA LYS A 3 -38.38 -24.66 36.84
C LYS A 3 -36.91 -24.77 36.50
N VAL A 4 -36.60 -24.96 35.23
CA VAL A 4 -35.24 -24.88 34.69
C VAL A 4 -34.80 -23.42 34.79
N ASP A 5 -33.97 -23.13 35.78
CA ASP A 5 -33.40 -21.80 36.01
C ASP A 5 -32.32 -21.55 34.94
N VAL A 6 -32.73 -20.97 33.80
CA VAL A 6 -31.83 -20.59 32.71
C VAL A 6 -31.07 -19.33 33.16
N ARG A 7 -30.03 -19.53 33.97
CA ARG A 7 -29.03 -18.49 34.22
C ARG A 7 -28.26 -18.26 32.92
N PHE A 8 -28.64 -17.21 32.20
CA PHE A 8 -27.80 -16.64 31.15
C PHE A 8 -26.41 -16.35 31.73
N PRO A 9 -25.32 -16.76 31.08
CA PRO A 9 -23.99 -16.39 31.52
C PRO A 9 -23.90 -14.86 31.50
N GLN A 10 -23.78 -14.26 32.68
CA GLN A 10 -23.46 -12.84 32.76
C GLN A 10 -22.12 -12.64 32.06
N PRO A 11 -21.98 -11.65 31.15
CA PRO A 11 -20.68 -11.31 30.62
C PRO A 11 -19.79 -10.99 31.82
N SER A 12 -18.75 -11.79 32.03
CA SER A 12 -17.74 -11.51 33.05
C SER A 12 -17.32 -10.07 32.84
N LYS A 13 -17.52 -9.21 33.85
CA LYS A 13 -17.00 -7.84 33.81
C LYS A 13 -15.55 -7.97 33.36
N ALA A 14 -15.27 -7.48 32.15
CA ALA A 14 -13.92 -7.46 31.63
C ALA A 14 -13.04 -6.88 32.75
N PRO A 15 -11.90 -7.51 33.06
CA PRO A 15 -11.00 -6.96 34.08
C PRO A 15 -10.82 -5.51 33.70
N THR A 16 -11.15 -4.60 34.63
CA THR A 16 -10.96 -3.17 34.46
C THR A 16 -9.58 -3.00 33.89
N ALA A 17 -9.51 -2.73 32.59
CA ALA A 17 -8.23 -2.60 31.91
C ALA A 17 -7.44 -1.55 32.68
N ASN A 18 -6.12 -1.72 32.78
CA ASN A 18 -5.19 -0.78 33.40
C ASN A 18 -5.19 0.55 32.62
N LEU A 19 -6.35 1.18 32.52
CA LEU A 19 -6.59 2.45 31.91
C LEU A 19 -6.19 3.51 32.94
N PRO A 20 -5.35 4.47 32.54
CA PRO A 20 -4.89 5.51 33.44
C PRO A 20 -6.08 6.28 34.03
N LYS A 21 -6.03 6.52 35.34
CA LYS A 21 -7.21 6.88 36.13
C LYS A 21 -7.46 8.38 36.13
N ASN A 22 -6.41 9.18 36.07
CA ASN A 22 -6.50 10.65 36.01
C ASN A 22 -6.13 11.17 34.60
N ALA A 23 -6.39 12.46 34.35
CA ALA A 23 -6.11 13.10 33.06
C ALA A 23 -4.60 13.16 32.76
N GLU A 24 -3.78 13.33 33.79
CA GLU A 24 -2.32 13.46 33.66
C GLU A 24 -1.66 12.14 33.25
N GLU A 25 -1.97 11.04 33.92
CA GLU A 25 -1.53 9.69 33.54
C GLU A 25 -2.01 9.33 32.13
N ARG A 26 -3.23 9.73 31.75
CA ARG A 26 -3.74 9.53 30.38
C ARG A 26 -2.91 10.33 29.38
N ALA A 27 -2.57 11.58 29.69
CA ALA A 27 -1.75 12.43 28.84
C ALA A 27 -0.33 11.87 28.67
N LEU A 28 0.32 11.48 29.76
CA LEU A 28 1.66 10.87 29.73
C LEU A 28 1.66 9.52 28.98
N ALA A 29 0.67 8.67 29.23
CA ALA A 29 0.51 7.42 28.50
C ALA A 29 0.30 7.65 26.99
N LEU A 30 -0.45 8.70 26.63
CA LEU A 30 -0.65 9.07 25.23
C LEU A 30 0.65 9.57 24.58
N VAL A 31 1.45 10.39 25.29
CA VAL A 31 2.77 10.83 24.82
C VAL A 31 3.68 9.63 24.54
N GLU A 32 3.78 8.68 25.49
CA GLU A 32 4.60 7.48 25.30
C GLU A 32 4.10 6.61 24.14
N LEU A 33 2.78 6.47 24.00
CA LEU A 33 2.19 5.71 22.90
C LEU A 33 2.43 6.36 21.54
N MET A 34 2.29 7.69 21.44
CA MET A 34 2.62 8.46 20.24
C MET A 34 4.09 8.31 19.87
N GLY A 35 5.01 8.33 20.86
CA GLY A 35 6.44 8.09 20.63
C GLY A 35 6.70 6.69 20.07
N ARG A 36 6.09 5.65 20.65
CA ARG A 36 6.21 4.26 20.15
C ARG A 36 5.61 4.09 18.75
N LEU A 37 4.45 4.70 18.47
CA LEU A 37 3.82 4.69 17.15
C LEU A 37 4.71 5.38 16.12
N SER A 38 5.31 6.53 16.46
CA SER A 38 6.23 7.27 15.59
C SER A 38 7.44 6.41 15.23
N ALA A 39 8.08 5.80 16.23
CA ALA A 39 9.20 4.87 16.00
C ALA A 39 8.80 3.67 15.14
N HIS A 40 7.57 3.16 15.31
CA HIS A 40 7.05 2.09 14.48
C HIS A 40 6.86 2.54 13.02
N LEU A 41 6.33 3.73 12.77
CA LEU A 41 6.15 4.28 11.43
C LEU A 41 7.49 4.54 10.72
N VAL A 42 8.52 4.94 11.47
CA VAL A 42 9.89 5.06 10.95
C VAL A 42 10.42 3.69 10.51
N ARG A 43 10.31 2.65 11.35
CA ARG A 43 10.71 1.28 10.96
C ARG A 43 9.96 0.76 9.74
N GLU A 44 8.67 1.06 9.63
CA GLU A 44 7.86 0.69 8.47
C GLU A 44 8.31 1.46 7.21
N THR A 45 8.63 2.75 7.34
CA THR A 45 9.21 3.55 6.24
C THR A 45 10.52 2.93 5.74
N GLU A 46 11.42 2.57 6.66
CA GLU A 46 12.69 1.92 6.32
C GLU A 46 12.50 0.54 5.67
N ALA A 47 11.53 -0.24 6.12
CA ALA A 47 11.21 -1.54 5.53
C ALA A 47 10.68 -1.40 4.10
N VAL A 48 9.82 -0.40 3.86
CA VAL A 48 9.31 -0.07 2.52
C VAL A 48 10.45 0.37 1.60
N MET A 49 11.34 1.23 2.07
CA MET A 49 12.47 1.75 1.30
C MET A 49 13.54 0.68 1.01
N ARG A 50 13.71 -0.30 1.90
CA ARG A 50 14.60 -1.45 1.69
C ARG A 50 13.98 -2.56 0.84
N HIS A 51 12.76 -2.38 0.34
CA HIS A 51 12.03 -3.38 -0.43
C HIS A 51 11.92 -4.73 0.30
N CYS A 52 11.68 -4.68 1.61
CA CYS A 52 11.44 -5.87 2.43
C CYS A 52 10.29 -6.72 1.90
N SER A 53 10.24 -7.97 2.34
CA SER A 53 9.21 -8.91 1.90
C SER A 53 7.81 -8.48 2.33
N SER A 54 6.79 -8.90 1.57
CA SER A 54 5.38 -8.68 1.95
C SER A 54 5.03 -9.25 3.32
N ALA A 55 5.67 -10.35 3.72
CA ALA A 55 5.50 -10.96 5.04
C ALA A 55 6.00 -10.06 6.18
N GLU A 56 7.14 -9.39 5.99
CA GLU A 56 7.68 -8.43 6.97
C GLU A 56 6.80 -7.19 7.08
N LEU A 57 6.34 -6.65 5.94
CA LEU A 57 5.40 -5.52 5.94
C LEU A 57 4.07 -5.88 6.60
N ALA A 58 3.53 -7.07 6.36
CA ALA A 58 2.32 -7.56 7.01
C ALA A 58 2.51 -7.79 8.53
N ARG A 59 3.71 -8.17 8.96
CA ARG A 59 4.04 -8.26 10.39
C ARG A 59 4.02 -6.87 11.04
N LEU A 60 4.68 -5.89 10.43
CA LEU A 60 4.67 -4.50 10.91
C LEU A 60 3.25 -3.92 10.97
N ALA A 61 2.41 -4.20 9.98
CA ALA A 61 1.01 -3.76 10.01
C ALA A 61 0.22 -4.37 11.20
N ARG A 62 0.44 -5.66 11.49
CA ARG A 62 -0.21 -6.34 12.63
C ARG A 62 0.29 -5.84 13.99
N GLU A 63 1.58 -5.55 14.11
CA GLU A 63 2.17 -4.99 15.34
C GLU A 63 1.62 -3.58 15.66
N LYS A 64 1.33 -2.78 14.63
CA LYS A 64 0.75 -1.43 14.76
C LYS A 64 -0.71 -1.43 15.22
N GLN A 65 -1.49 -2.45 14.85
CA GLN A 65 -2.94 -2.49 15.05
C GLN A 65 -3.40 -2.36 16.53
N PRO A 66 -2.84 -3.09 17.51
CA PRO A 66 -3.23 -2.90 18.92
C PRO A 66 -2.86 -1.51 19.45
N MET A 67 -1.76 -0.92 18.98
CA MET A 67 -1.33 0.42 19.40
C MET A 67 -2.33 1.50 18.95
N MET A 68 -2.90 1.34 17.74
CA MET A 68 -3.93 2.25 17.22
C MET A 68 -5.21 2.21 18.06
N LEU A 69 -5.66 1.03 18.46
CA LEU A 69 -6.85 0.88 19.31
C LEU A 69 -6.69 1.58 20.66
N VAL A 70 -5.52 1.43 21.29
CA VAL A 70 -5.22 2.12 22.56
C VAL A 70 -5.12 3.63 22.36
N TYR A 71 -4.53 4.08 21.25
CA TYR A 71 -4.41 5.49 20.91
C TYR A 71 -5.79 6.15 20.76
N GLU A 72 -6.69 5.52 20.00
CA GLU A 72 -8.06 5.99 19.82
C GLU A 72 -8.81 6.07 21.14
N GLU A 73 -8.68 5.07 22.00
CA GLU A 73 -9.38 5.05 23.28
C GLU A 73 -8.85 6.11 24.25
N VAL A 74 -7.53 6.22 24.43
CA VAL A 74 -6.93 7.20 25.35
C VAL A 74 -7.18 8.63 24.86
N SER A 75 -7.05 8.88 23.56
CA SER A 75 -7.36 10.19 22.97
C SER A 75 -8.84 10.55 23.12
N ARG A 76 -9.76 9.59 22.95
CA ARG A 76 -11.20 9.77 23.19
C ARG A 76 -11.48 10.13 24.64
N LEU A 77 -10.89 9.42 25.60
CA LEU A 77 -11.07 9.68 27.03
C LEU A 77 -10.58 11.08 27.43
N LEU A 78 -9.40 11.49 26.93
CA LEU A 78 -8.88 12.85 27.16
C LEU A 78 -9.74 13.94 26.51
N ARG A 79 -10.36 13.67 25.36
CA ARG A 79 -11.24 14.64 24.69
C ARG A 79 -12.55 14.86 25.43
N VAL A 80 -13.06 13.82 26.11
CA VAL A 80 -14.26 13.91 26.94
C VAL A 80 -13.98 14.64 28.25
N ASP A 81 -12.79 14.43 28.83
CA ASP A 81 -12.34 15.07 30.06
C ASP A 81 -11.74 16.47 29.83
N ARG A 82 -12.61 17.44 29.50
CA ARG A 82 -12.20 18.82 29.22
C ARG A 82 -11.58 19.51 30.44
N GLU A 83 -12.14 19.29 31.62
CA GLU A 83 -11.64 19.88 32.87
C GLU A 83 -10.24 19.35 33.18
N GLY A 84 -10.05 18.03 33.09
CA GLY A 84 -8.74 17.40 33.24
C GLY A 84 -7.72 17.93 32.23
N MET A 85 -8.09 18.08 30.96
CA MET A 85 -7.22 18.64 29.92
C MET A 85 -6.82 20.09 30.21
N THR A 86 -7.74 20.93 30.72
CA THR A 86 -7.42 22.31 31.10
C THR A 86 -6.49 22.39 32.30
N ALA A 87 -6.67 21.49 33.26
CA ALA A 87 -5.89 21.40 34.49
C ALA A 87 -4.49 20.78 34.32
N LEU A 88 -4.17 20.23 33.14
CA LEU A 88 -2.84 19.64 32.89
C LEU A 88 -1.72 20.68 33.05
N PRO A 89 -0.55 20.27 33.59
CA PRO A 89 0.65 21.10 33.60
C PRO A 89 1.05 21.55 32.18
N ASP A 90 1.64 22.73 32.08
CA ASP A 90 2.06 23.28 30.78
C ASP A 90 3.17 22.44 30.13
N GLU A 91 4.03 21.81 30.95
CA GLU A 91 5.03 20.86 30.48
C GLU A 91 4.37 19.65 29.78
N THR A 92 3.37 19.04 30.40
CA THR A 92 2.63 17.90 29.83
C THR A 92 1.90 18.31 28.55
N LYS A 93 1.33 19.52 28.49
CA LYS A 93 0.72 20.06 27.27
C LYS A 93 1.76 20.27 26.16
N ALA A 94 2.97 20.73 26.50
CA ALA A 94 4.06 20.87 25.53
C ALA A 94 4.51 19.52 24.99
N GLN A 95 4.69 18.51 25.87
CA GLN A 95 5.03 17.15 25.47
C GLN A 95 3.98 16.53 24.56
N LEU A 96 2.68 16.72 24.84
CA LEU A 96 1.59 16.26 23.98
C LEU A 96 1.65 16.89 22.58
N ARG A 97 1.91 18.20 22.48
CA ARG A 97 2.05 18.89 21.19
C ARG A 97 3.23 18.35 20.40
N GLU A 98 4.38 18.19 21.05
CA GLU A 98 5.58 17.67 20.41
C GLU A 98 5.40 16.23 19.94
N ALA A 99 4.84 15.37 20.79
CA ALA A 99 4.54 13.98 20.42
C ALA A 99 3.52 13.89 19.27
N THR A 100 2.52 14.78 19.25
CA THR A 100 1.54 14.87 18.15
C THR A 100 2.22 15.28 16.84
N ARG A 101 3.12 16.26 16.91
CA ARG A 101 3.89 16.72 15.74
C ARG A 101 4.78 15.60 15.21
N ALA A 102 5.55 14.94 16.07
CA ALA A 102 6.42 13.83 15.69
C ALA A 102 5.63 12.68 15.04
N LEU A 103 4.45 12.34 15.58
CA LEU A 103 3.58 11.32 15.01
C LEU A 103 3.05 11.72 13.63
N TYR A 104 2.67 12.99 13.44
CA TYR A 104 2.24 13.51 12.15
C TYR A 104 3.36 13.44 11.12
N GLU A 105 4.56 13.91 11.46
CA GLU A 105 5.74 13.88 10.58
C GLU A 105 6.11 12.44 10.18
N ALA A 106 6.15 11.51 11.14
CA ALA A 106 6.41 10.10 10.87
C ALA A 106 5.33 9.46 9.98
N SER A 107 4.06 9.82 10.19
CA SER A 107 2.94 9.34 9.37
C SER A 107 3.02 9.86 7.94
N ALA A 108 3.35 11.15 7.77
CA ALA A 108 3.51 11.76 6.46
C ALA A 108 4.67 11.14 5.67
N ALA A 109 5.82 10.96 6.31
CA ALA A 109 6.98 10.32 5.71
C ALA A 109 6.71 8.87 5.28
N ASN A 110 6.01 8.11 6.12
CA ASN A 110 5.60 6.74 5.81
C ASN A 110 4.65 6.69 4.60
N ALA A 111 3.62 7.54 4.59
CA ALA A 111 2.68 7.63 3.49
C ALA A 111 3.37 8.04 2.17
N ASP A 112 4.33 8.96 2.21
CA ASP A 112 5.14 9.34 1.06
C ASP A 112 6.00 8.18 0.53
N ALA A 113 6.64 7.41 1.41
CA ALA A 113 7.43 6.25 1.00
C ALA A 113 6.54 5.19 0.29
N LEU A 114 5.36 4.92 0.84
CA LEU A 114 4.38 4.01 0.22
C LEU A 114 3.91 4.52 -1.16
N ARG A 115 3.58 5.81 -1.27
CA ARG A 115 3.20 6.43 -2.56
C ARG A 115 4.29 6.32 -3.61
N ARG A 116 5.53 6.65 -3.25
CA ARG A 116 6.68 6.57 -4.17
C ARG A 116 6.93 5.14 -4.64
N ASN A 117 6.86 4.17 -3.72
CA ASN A 117 7.06 2.77 -4.08
C ASN A 117 5.93 2.23 -4.99
N SER A 118 4.68 2.58 -4.70
CA SER A 118 3.55 2.23 -5.56
C SER A 118 3.67 2.83 -6.96
N ALA A 119 4.07 4.11 -7.07
CA ALA A 119 4.32 4.75 -8.35
C ALA A 119 5.46 4.07 -9.13
N ALA A 120 6.56 3.73 -8.46
CA ALA A 120 7.68 3.01 -9.07
C ALA A 120 7.25 1.63 -9.60
N GLN A 121 6.50 0.86 -8.81
CA GLN A 121 5.96 -0.44 -9.22
C GLN A 121 5.06 -0.32 -10.46
N LYS A 122 4.19 0.70 -10.50
CA LYS A 122 3.34 0.96 -11.67
C LYS A 122 4.15 1.22 -12.93
N ILE A 123 5.18 2.06 -12.86
CA ILE A 123 6.07 2.37 -14.00
C ILE A 123 6.73 1.10 -14.54
N LEU A 124 7.23 0.24 -13.66
CA LEU A 124 7.86 -1.03 -14.05
C LEU A 124 6.86 -1.95 -14.77
N VAL A 125 5.66 -2.12 -14.21
CA VAL A 125 4.60 -2.94 -14.82
C VAL A 125 4.20 -2.38 -16.18
N ASP A 126 3.92 -1.08 -16.28
CA ASP A 126 3.52 -0.42 -17.53
C ASP A 126 4.61 -0.57 -18.61
N THR A 127 5.89 -0.50 -18.23
CA THR A 127 7.02 -0.71 -19.14
C THR A 127 7.07 -2.14 -19.67
N VAL A 128 6.92 -3.13 -18.80
CA VAL A 128 6.92 -4.56 -19.17
C VAL A 128 5.72 -4.89 -20.06
N VAL A 129 4.52 -4.45 -19.68
CA VAL A 129 3.29 -4.62 -20.47
C VAL A 129 3.43 -3.96 -21.84
N GLY A 130 3.96 -2.74 -21.89
CA GLY A 130 4.25 -2.04 -23.15
C GLY A 130 5.22 -2.80 -24.04
N ALA A 131 6.30 -3.35 -23.49
CA ALA A 131 7.26 -4.15 -24.23
C ALA A 131 6.64 -5.45 -24.78
N ILE A 132 5.86 -6.16 -23.96
CA ILE A 132 5.15 -7.39 -24.37
C ILE A 132 4.15 -7.09 -25.48
N ASN A 133 3.37 -6.01 -25.36
CA ASN A 133 2.39 -5.63 -26.37
C ASN A 133 3.05 -5.27 -27.70
N ARG A 134 4.16 -4.52 -27.69
CA ARG A 134 4.94 -4.24 -28.90
C ARG A 134 5.49 -5.52 -29.53
N ALA A 135 6.05 -6.42 -28.74
CA ALA A 135 6.56 -7.69 -29.24
C ALA A 135 5.44 -8.53 -29.90
N ARG A 136 4.26 -8.61 -29.27
CA ARG A 136 3.09 -9.29 -29.84
C ARG A 136 2.62 -8.67 -31.16
N GLN A 137 2.63 -7.35 -31.29
CA GLN A 137 2.26 -6.67 -32.53
C GLN A 137 3.24 -6.97 -33.67
N VAL A 138 4.54 -7.09 -33.38
CA VAL A 138 5.56 -7.46 -34.37
C VAL A 138 5.39 -8.90 -34.86
N THR A 139 4.96 -9.83 -34.00
CA THR A 139 4.77 -11.24 -34.37
C THR A 139 3.53 -11.48 -35.26
N THR A 140 2.57 -10.56 -35.31
CA THR A 140 1.30 -10.76 -36.04
C THR A 140 1.39 -10.51 -37.56
N VAL A 141 2.55 -10.12 -38.12
CA VAL A 141 2.64 -9.85 -39.57
C VAL A 141 3.95 -10.38 -40.18
N ALA A 142 4.02 -11.70 -40.37
CA ALA A 142 4.99 -12.32 -41.30
C ALA A 142 4.33 -13.31 -42.29
N TYR A 143 3.16 -13.85 -41.96
CA TYR A 143 2.31 -14.61 -42.88
C TYR A 143 0.90 -14.02 -42.93
N GLY A 144 0.80 -12.71 -43.17
CA GLY A 144 -0.42 -12.17 -43.74
C GLY A 144 -0.55 -12.75 -45.13
N THR A 145 -1.62 -13.51 -45.41
CA THR A 145 -2.00 -13.92 -46.76
C THR A 145 -1.79 -12.75 -47.70
N ALA A 146 -0.89 -12.92 -48.67
CA ALA A 146 -0.67 -11.94 -49.72
C ALA A 146 -2.06 -11.53 -50.26
N PRO A 147 -2.33 -10.23 -50.45
CA PRO A 147 -3.58 -9.82 -51.09
C PRO A 147 -3.64 -10.57 -52.41
N VAL A 148 -4.67 -11.41 -52.55
CA VAL A 148 -4.94 -12.12 -53.80
C VAL A 148 -4.97 -11.04 -54.88
N PRO A 149 -4.04 -11.03 -55.85
CA PRO A 149 -4.08 -10.03 -56.89
C PRO A 149 -5.42 -10.19 -57.62
N PRO A 150 -6.06 -9.10 -58.06
CA PRO A 150 -7.26 -9.23 -58.88
C PRO A 150 -6.89 -10.13 -60.05
N ARG A 151 -7.70 -11.18 -60.24
CA ARG A 151 -7.53 -12.23 -61.24
C ARG A 151 -7.25 -11.58 -62.60
N ALA A 152 -5.99 -11.48 -62.97
CA ALA A 152 -5.58 -10.98 -64.26
C ALA A 152 -6.09 -11.98 -65.30
N THR A 153 -7.01 -11.54 -66.14
CA THR A 153 -7.28 -12.19 -67.41
C THR A 153 -5.96 -12.22 -68.19
N TYR A 154 -5.50 -13.43 -68.53
CA TYR A 154 -4.33 -13.62 -69.37
C TYR A 154 -4.59 -12.98 -70.74
N ILE A 155 -3.96 -11.84 -71.00
CA ILE A 155 -3.71 -11.35 -72.37
C ILE A 155 -2.26 -11.71 -72.67
N ALA A 156 -2.07 -12.56 -73.68
CA ALA A 156 -0.75 -12.98 -74.14
C ALA A 156 -0.01 -11.77 -74.76
N PRO A 157 1.25 -11.50 -74.40
CA PRO A 157 2.06 -10.47 -75.04
C PRO A 157 2.52 -10.95 -76.43
N SER A 158 2.29 -10.16 -77.48
CA SER A 158 2.46 -10.62 -78.86
C SER A 158 3.87 -10.52 -79.44
N HIS A 159 4.88 -9.92 -78.79
CA HIS A 159 6.25 -9.87 -79.35
C HIS A 159 7.38 -9.76 -78.31
N GLY A 160 8.28 -10.77 -78.32
CA GLY A 160 9.76 -10.61 -78.34
C GLY A 160 10.57 -10.65 -77.02
N PRO A 161 11.77 -11.30 -76.96
CA PRO A 161 12.23 -12.00 -75.75
C PRO A 161 13.64 -11.67 -75.20
N ALA A 162 13.87 -12.25 -74.01
CA ALA A 162 15.11 -12.85 -73.47
C ALA A 162 16.16 -11.99 -72.71
N THR A 163 16.59 -12.58 -71.58
CA THR A 163 17.78 -12.29 -70.73
C THR A 163 17.61 -11.19 -69.66
N SER A 164 17.92 -11.34 -68.37
CA SER A 164 18.41 -12.46 -67.54
C SER A 164 18.13 -12.11 -66.08
N ALA A 165 17.57 -13.06 -65.33
CA ALA A 165 17.50 -13.00 -63.88
C ALA A 165 18.87 -13.34 -63.28
N THR A 166 19.45 -12.46 -62.45
CA THR A 166 20.61 -12.79 -61.62
C THR A 166 20.14 -13.06 -60.19
N LEU A 167 19.93 -14.35 -59.89
CA LEU A 167 19.84 -14.87 -58.54
C LEU A 167 21.24 -14.91 -57.93
N ASN A 168 21.52 -14.05 -56.96
CA ASN A 168 22.66 -14.22 -56.06
C ASN A 168 22.22 -15.09 -54.89
N THR A 169 22.57 -16.38 -54.96
CA THR A 169 22.66 -17.27 -53.82
C THR A 169 24.01 -17.04 -53.13
N ARG A 170 24.01 -16.85 -51.81
CA ARG A 170 25.19 -17.12 -50.97
C ARG A 170 24.76 -18.02 -49.82
N LEU A 171 25.38 -19.20 -49.80
CA LEU A 171 25.58 -20.07 -48.64
C LEU A 171 26.66 -19.45 -47.75
#